data_AF-A0A8E0TS06-F1
#
_entry.id   AF-A0A8E0TS06-F1
#
_cell.length_a   1.000
_cell.length_b   1.000
_cell.length_c   1.000
_cell.angle_alpha   90.00
_cell.angle_beta   90.00
_cell.angle_gamma   90.00
#
_symmetry.space_group_name_H-M   'P 1'
#
loop_
_entity.id
_entity.type
_entity.pdbx_description
1 polymer ?
#
loop_
_entity_poly.entity_id
_entity_poly.type
_entity_poly.pdbx_seq_one_letter_code
_entity_poly.pdbx_strand_id
1 'polypeptide(L)'
;MKALAEHFSVEDRKLKEELERERSALAATMESLGSLPLPDRLAFYSELRADYDTAIQQFAEARDQLAAQLNTVRDALNEKLTLRTTAYDRQINCDSAGLAAAWETIQSVIKRHQDKTAGFDKAKADAAKAIEGHYLLTIKDQVDRLADQAAKLKAESDLLHDGGDALPDKRSLEELSQSIIAKQAQVSNAHAGGEGLTNHLKQFLGRTDLRFESGDEGYQVLRRGKPAKRLSEGEKTAIAFLYFLVKLKDQDFNLTEGIVVIDDPISSLDSSAIYQAFSFLKNEAKDAKQLFILTHNFEFLKLLINWFENSGLKKADRSYMMVVCTETKDGRSAHLAPLDQLLIDHATEYHYLFKVLYTFQSDGTILSCYHIPNIARKVLETFLDFHVPSKGSLYAKLDKVNFDDHKKTAINKFANDLSHHTGKGFDPALVAESQKNAKYLLEMIKAVAPLHYDGLEALSQPTH
;
A
#
# COMPACT_ATOMS: atom_id res chain seq x y z
N MET A 1 -33.15 122.06 44.28
CA MET A 1 -32.26 121.87 43.10
C MET A 1 -31.10 120.91 43.34
N LYS A 2 -30.35 120.99 44.47
CA LYS A 2 -29.20 120.09 44.74
C LYS A 2 -29.56 118.59 44.77
N ALA A 3 -30.65 118.22 45.44
CA ALA A 3 -31.13 116.84 45.51
C ALA A 3 -31.58 116.25 44.14
N LEU A 4 -32.09 117.10 43.24
CA LEU A 4 -32.42 116.66 41.87
C LEU A 4 -31.14 116.35 41.09
N ALA A 5 -30.15 117.24 41.14
CA ALA A 5 -28.88 117.06 40.44
C ALA A 5 -28.08 115.84 40.95
N GLU A 6 -28.09 115.58 42.26
CA GLU A 6 -27.49 114.39 42.86
C GLU A 6 -28.22 113.10 42.43
N HIS A 7 -29.56 113.12 42.36
CA HIS A 7 -30.35 111.98 41.87
C HIS A 7 -30.08 111.68 40.39
N PHE A 8 -30.01 112.70 39.52
CA PHE A 8 -29.66 112.51 38.11
C PHE A 8 -28.24 111.95 37.91
N SER A 9 -27.29 112.31 38.79
CA SER A 9 -25.91 111.79 38.76
C SER A 9 -25.84 110.30 39.16
N VAL A 10 -26.62 109.87 40.15
CA VAL A 10 -26.66 108.47 40.59
C VAL A 10 -27.33 107.56 39.57
N GLU A 11 -28.45 108.00 38.98
CA GLU A 11 -29.17 107.21 37.98
C GLU A 11 -28.43 107.12 36.63
N ASP A 12 -27.72 108.18 36.20
CA ASP A 12 -26.83 108.11 35.02
C ASP A 12 -25.69 107.10 35.22
N ARG A 13 -25.10 107.07 36.42
CA ARG A 13 -24.06 106.10 36.78
C ARG A 13 -24.58 104.66 36.75
N LYS A 14 -25.76 104.39 37.31
CA LYS A 14 -26.39 103.05 37.26
C LYS A 14 -26.65 102.60 35.82
N LEU A 15 -27.24 103.48 34.98
CA LEU A 15 -27.48 103.17 33.57
C LEU A 15 -26.18 102.86 32.82
N LYS A 16 -25.10 103.61 33.11
CA LYS A 16 -23.78 103.34 32.54
C LYS A 16 -23.25 101.95 32.95
N GLU A 17 -23.31 101.61 34.23
CA GLU A 17 -22.88 100.31 34.75
C GLU A 17 -23.70 99.16 34.15
N GLU A 18 -25.02 99.32 34.00
CA GLU A 18 -25.89 98.34 33.34
C GLU A 18 -25.52 98.13 31.87
N LEU A 19 -25.33 99.20 31.10
CA LEU A 19 -24.93 99.12 29.69
C LEU A 19 -23.55 98.48 29.52
N GLU A 20 -22.58 98.81 30.38
CA GLU A 20 -21.24 98.20 30.34
C GLU A 20 -21.28 96.71 30.69
N ARG A 21 -22.15 96.31 31.63
CA ARG A 21 -22.40 94.91 31.98
C ARG A 21 -23.01 94.14 30.81
N GLU A 22 -24.06 94.67 30.20
CA GLU A 22 -24.71 94.04 29.02
C GLU A 22 -23.75 93.94 27.83
N ARG A 23 -22.93 94.97 27.58
CA ARG A 23 -21.88 94.91 26.55
C ARG A 23 -20.85 93.82 26.82
N SER A 24 -20.45 93.64 28.07
CA SER A 24 -19.50 92.59 28.46
C SER A 24 -20.11 91.20 28.30
N ALA A 25 -21.38 91.02 28.69
CA ALA A 25 -22.10 89.77 28.49
C ALA A 25 -22.30 89.43 27.00
N LEU A 26 -22.61 90.44 26.18
CA LEU A 26 -22.75 90.31 24.73
C LEU A 26 -21.41 89.95 24.07
N ALA A 27 -20.31 90.58 24.48
CA ALA A 27 -18.97 90.26 23.98
C ALA A 27 -18.60 88.80 24.28
N ALA A 28 -18.83 88.33 25.50
CA ALA A 28 -18.59 86.93 25.87
C ALA A 28 -19.47 85.94 25.07
N THR A 29 -20.71 86.32 24.79
CA THR A 29 -21.63 85.52 23.95
C THR A 29 -21.15 85.43 22.51
N MET A 30 -20.71 86.55 21.92
CA MET A 30 -20.17 86.60 20.56
C MET A 30 -18.85 85.83 20.44
N GLU A 31 -17.98 85.90 21.45
CA GLU A 31 -16.74 85.12 21.51
C GLU A 31 -17.05 83.62 21.53
N SER A 32 -17.98 83.20 22.40
CA SER A 32 -18.42 81.80 22.51
C SER A 32 -19.04 81.28 21.21
N LEU A 33 -19.80 82.12 20.49
CA LEU A 33 -20.39 81.79 19.20
C LEU A 33 -19.32 81.54 18.12
N GLY A 34 -18.20 82.27 18.17
CA GLY A 34 -17.09 82.12 17.24
C GLY A 34 -16.23 80.88 17.49
N SER A 35 -16.19 80.37 18.72
CA SER A 35 -15.31 79.28 19.15
C SER A 35 -16.01 77.93 19.30
N LEU A 36 -17.17 77.73 18.68
CA LEU A 36 -17.91 76.45 18.78
C LEU A 36 -17.11 75.31 18.13
N PRO A 37 -16.78 74.23 18.87
CA PRO A 37 -15.97 73.14 18.36
C PRO A 37 -16.75 72.28 17.37
N LEU A 38 -16.16 72.00 16.22
CA LEU A 38 -16.73 71.15 15.18
C LEU A 38 -15.76 69.99 14.89
N PRO A 39 -16.26 68.75 14.73
CA PRO A 39 -15.42 67.60 14.40
C PRO A 39 -14.65 67.75 13.07
N ASP A 40 -13.52 67.03 12.93
CA ASP A 40 -12.79 66.98 11.67
C ASP A 40 -13.58 66.17 10.60
N ARG A 41 -13.61 66.69 9.37
CA ARG A 41 -14.30 66.06 8.23
C ARG A 41 -13.86 64.61 7.98
N LEU A 42 -12.57 64.32 8.14
CA LEU A 42 -12.01 62.98 7.85
C LEU A 42 -12.38 61.96 8.93
N ALA A 43 -12.90 62.38 10.09
CA ALA A 43 -13.43 61.49 11.10
C ALA A 43 -14.70 60.74 10.62
N PHE A 44 -15.40 61.25 9.60
CA PHE A 44 -16.61 60.64 9.08
C PHE A 44 -16.33 59.60 7.97
N TYR A 45 -17.21 58.60 7.88
CA TYR A 45 -17.25 57.65 6.76
C TYR A 45 -17.41 58.40 5.43
N SER A 46 -16.76 57.91 4.37
CA SER A 46 -16.71 58.57 3.06
C SER A 46 -18.09 59.00 2.53
N GLU A 47 -19.10 58.16 2.71
CA GLU A 47 -20.49 58.40 2.31
C GLU A 47 -21.22 59.50 3.12
N LEU A 48 -20.76 59.83 4.33
CA LEU A 48 -21.37 60.86 5.19
C LEU A 48 -20.70 62.23 5.04
N ARG A 49 -19.55 62.30 4.36
CA ARG A 49 -18.75 63.54 4.25
C ARG A 49 -19.48 64.64 3.50
N ALA A 50 -20.18 64.31 2.41
CA ALA A 50 -20.93 65.31 1.63
C ALA A 50 -22.09 65.93 2.45
N ASP A 51 -22.81 65.10 3.22
CA ASP A 51 -23.87 65.55 4.12
C ASP A 51 -23.30 66.43 5.24
N TYR A 52 -22.13 66.06 5.79
CA TYR A 52 -21.42 66.85 6.80
C TYR A 52 -20.95 68.21 6.26
N ASP A 53 -20.33 68.22 5.08
CA ASP A 53 -19.86 69.44 4.41
C ASP A 53 -21.02 70.43 4.23
N THR A 54 -22.20 69.92 3.83
CA THR A 54 -23.43 70.72 3.70
C THR A 54 -23.91 71.26 5.04
N ALA A 55 -23.95 70.44 6.09
CA ALA A 55 -24.39 70.82 7.43
C ALA A 55 -23.50 71.90 8.06
N ILE A 56 -22.17 71.80 7.86
CA ILE A 56 -21.21 72.79 8.35
C ILE A 56 -21.36 74.12 7.63
N GLN A 57 -21.61 74.10 6.33
CA GLN A 57 -21.88 75.33 5.58
C GLN A 57 -23.15 76.03 6.10
N GLN A 58 -24.25 75.30 6.28
CA GLN A 58 -25.51 75.84 6.83
C GLN A 58 -25.31 76.41 8.24
N PHE A 59 -24.52 75.73 9.07
CA PHE A 59 -24.19 76.21 10.41
C PHE A 59 -23.35 77.49 10.40
N ALA A 60 -22.36 77.58 9.51
CA ALA A 60 -21.56 78.79 9.34
C ALA A 60 -22.43 79.98 8.90
N GLU A 61 -23.33 79.77 7.93
CA GLU A 61 -24.27 80.80 7.45
C GLU A 61 -25.21 81.26 8.58
N ALA A 62 -25.81 80.34 9.33
CA ALA A 62 -26.71 80.67 10.44
C ALA A 62 -25.98 81.37 11.61
N ARG A 63 -24.74 80.97 11.89
CA ARG A 63 -23.87 81.60 12.90
C ARG A 63 -23.56 83.05 12.51
N ASP A 64 -23.18 83.27 11.26
CA ASP A 64 -22.82 84.59 10.76
C ASP A 64 -24.04 85.53 10.75
N GLN A 65 -25.23 85.01 10.45
CA GLN A 65 -26.50 85.75 10.58
C GLN A 65 -26.80 86.15 12.03
N LEU A 66 -26.69 85.24 12.99
CA LEU A 66 -26.90 85.56 14.41
C LEU A 66 -25.84 86.55 14.91
N ALA A 67 -24.57 86.38 14.52
CA ALA A 67 -23.50 87.31 14.85
C ALA A 67 -23.79 88.72 14.32
N ALA A 68 -24.34 88.85 13.10
CA ALA A 68 -24.75 90.13 12.55
C ALA A 68 -25.88 90.77 13.37
N GLN A 69 -26.89 89.99 13.79
CA GLN A 69 -27.96 90.49 14.68
C GLN A 69 -27.40 90.96 16.04
N LEU A 70 -26.51 90.19 16.67
CA LEU A 70 -25.85 90.57 17.91
C LEU A 70 -24.98 91.82 17.77
N ASN A 71 -24.31 92.02 16.62
CA ASN A 71 -23.61 93.27 16.32
C ASN A 71 -24.56 94.48 16.32
N THR A 72 -25.78 94.34 15.81
CA THR A 72 -26.75 95.46 15.87
C THR A 72 -27.15 95.82 17.31
N VAL A 73 -27.25 94.83 18.20
CA VAL A 73 -27.46 95.04 19.64
C VAL A 73 -26.26 95.76 20.24
N ARG A 74 -25.04 95.31 19.94
CA ARG A 74 -23.79 95.94 20.41
C ARG A 74 -23.73 97.40 20.00
N ASP A 75 -24.05 97.69 18.74
CA ASP A 75 -23.97 99.04 18.19
C ASP A 75 -25.04 99.95 18.82
N ALA A 76 -26.25 99.45 19.06
CA ALA A 76 -27.28 100.17 19.81
C ALA A 76 -26.88 100.43 21.28
N LEU A 77 -26.26 99.46 21.95
CA LEU A 77 -25.72 99.65 23.31
C LEU A 77 -24.59 100.70 23.33
N ASN A 78 -23.71 100.71 22.32
CA ASN A 78 -22.64 101.72 22.18
C ASN A 78 -23.20 103.13 21.97
N GLU A 79 -24.21 103.25 21.10
CA GLU A 79 -24.89 104.51 20.82
C GLU A 79 -25.59 105.02 22.09
N LYS A 80 -26.33 104.16 22.80
CA LYS A 80 -27.02 104.52 24.04
C LYS A 80 -26.04 104.91 25.16
N LEU A 81 -24.88 104.28 25.24
CA LEU A 81 -23.82 104.64 26.18
C LEU A 81 -23.25 106.04 25.92
N THR A 82 -23.24 106.47 24.66
CA THR A 82 -22.81 107.80 24.23
C THR A 82 -23.90 108.85 24.45
N LEU A 83 -25.16 108.52 24.18
CA LEU A 83 -26.34 109.40 24.26
C LEU A 83 -27.25 109.07 25.46
N ARG A 84 -26.70 109.02 26.68
CA ARG A 84 -27.43 108.54 27.87
C ARG A 84 -28.63 109.40 28.25
N THR A 85 -28.56 110.71 27.99
CA THR A 85 -29.62 111.68 28.33
C THR A 85 -30.76 111.74 27.31
N THR A 86 -30.64 111.05 26.17
CA THR A 86 -31.67 111.03 25.12
C THR A 86 -32.61 109.85 25.33
N ALA A 87 -33.92 110.09 25.31
CA ALA A 87 -34.90 109.01 25.27
C ALA A 87 -34.68 108.17 24.00
N TYR A 88 -34.62 106.86 24.16
CA TYR A 88 -34.22 105.94 23.10
C TYR A 88 -35.25 104.79 23.06
N ASP A 89 -35.99 104.68 21.97
CA ASP A 89 -36.94 103.59 21.74
C ASP A 89 -36.52 102.83 20.48
N ARG A 90 -35.94 101.65 20.67
CA ARG A 90 -35.45 100.79 19.58
C ARG A 90 -35.75 99.35 19.91
N GLN A 91 -36.45 98.69 19.01
CA GLN A 91 -36.76 97.27 19.12
C GLN A 91 -35.78 96.49 18.24
N ILE A 92 -34.95 95.64 18.86
CA ILE A 92 -34.00 94.76 18.17
C ILE A 92 -34.42 93.32 18.47
N ASN A 93 -34.56 92.50 17.43
CA ASN A 93 -34.87 91.09 17.56
C ASN A 93 -33.65 90.26 17.18
N CYS A 94 -33.28 89.31 18.03
CA CYS A 94 -32.24 88.33 17.77
C CYS A 94 -32.89 86.94 17.78
N ASP A 95 -32.68 86.16 16.73
CA ASP A 95 -33.27 84.84 16.57
C ASP A 95 -32.19 83.77 16.47
N SER A 96 -32.15 82.87 17.45
CA SER A 96 -31.22 81.74 17.49
C SER A 96 -31.80 80.46 16.86
N ALA A 97 -33.07 80.46 16.43
CA ALA A 97 -33.74 79.27 15.91
C ALA A 97 -33.04 78.68 14.68
N GLY A 98 -32.57 79.54 13.76
CA GLY A 98 -31.83 79.10 12.57
C GLY A 98 -30.51 78.39 12.92
N LEU A 99 -29.78 78.91 13.90
CA LEU A 99 -28.54 78.29 14.38
C LEU A 99 -28.82 76.96 15.10
N ALA A 100 -29.88 76.90 15.90
CA ALA A 100 -30.31 75.68 16.57
C ALA A 100 -30.67 74.58 15.55
N ALA A 101 -31.41 74.90 14.50
CA ALA A 101 -31.77 73.95 13.44
C ALA A 101 -30.54 73.46 12.65
N ALA A 102 -29.59 74.34 12.35
CA ALA A 102 -28.34 73.96 11.70
C ALA A 102 -27.49 73.04 12.59
N TRP A 103 -27.48 73.29 13.91
CA TRP A 103 -26.82 72.42 14.89
C TRP A 103 -27.46 71.02 14.94
N GLU A 104 -28.79 70.92 14.94
CA GLU A 104 -29.50 69.63 14.87
C GLU A 104 -29.13 68.83 13.61
N THR A 105 -28.91 69.52 12.49
CA THR A 105 -28.46 68.91 11.23
C THR A 105 -27.08 68.29 11.38
N ILE A 106 -26.13 68.98 12.02
CA ILE A 106 -24.81 68.43 12.35
C ILE A 106 -24.94 67.22 13.29
N GLN A 107 -25.77 67.31 14.33
CA GLN A 107 -26.01 66.21 15.27
C GLN A 107 -26.58 64.97 14.57
N SER A 108 -27.45 65.15 13.58
CA SER A 108 -27.98 64.05 12.77
C SER A 108 -26.89 63.29 12.02
N VAL A 109 -25.93 63.99 11.42
CA VAL A 109 -24.79 63.37 10.72
C VAL A 109 -23.88 62.63 11.68
N ILE A 110 -23.60 63.21 12.86
CA ILE A 110 -22.82 62.57 13.93
C ILE A 110 -23.51 61.29 14.41
N LYS A 111 -24.82 61.34 14.63
CA LYS A 111 -25.60 60.17 15.05
C LYS A 111 -25.53 59.06 14.01
N ARG A 112 -25.74 59.37 12.73
CA ARG A 112 -25.62 58.38 11.62
C ARG A 112 -24.23 57.74 11.58
N HIS A 113 -23.17 58.50 11.84
CA HIS A 113 -21.81 57.96 11.94
C HIS A 113 -21.67 57.00 13.13
N GLN A 114 -22.14 57.40 14.30
CA GLN A 114 -22.07 56.58 15.53
C GLN A 114 -22.88 55.28 15.38
N ASP A 115 -24.09 55.36 14.84
CA ASP A 115 -24.95 54.21 14.58
C ASP A 115 -24.28 53.22 13.62
N LYS A 116 -23.63 53.72 12.56
CA LYS A 116 -22.87 52.88 11.63
C LYS A 116 -21.68 52.20 12.28
N THR A 117 -20.91 52.94 13.10
CA THR A 117 -19.76 52.39 13.82
C THR A 117 -20.19 51.33 14.84
N ALA A 118 -21.27 51.58 15.60
CA ALA A 118 -21.82 50.61 16.55
C ALA A 118 -22.35 49.35 15.85
N GLY A 119 -22.89 49.49 14.63
CA GLY A 119 -23.39 48.37 13.82
C GLY A 119 -22.34 47.63 12.98
N PHE A 120 -21.07 48.08 12.96
CA PHE A 120 -20.08 47.59 12.01
C PHE A 120 -19.78 46.10 12.16
N ASP A 121 -19.52 45.63 13.38
CA ASP A 121 -19.20 44.22 13.63
C ASP A 121 -20.36 43.30 13.27
N LYS A 122 -21.60 43.74 13.54
CA LYS A 122 -22.81 43.02 13.14
C LYS A 122 -22.92 42.94 11.62
N ALA A 123 -22.76 44.05 10.91
CA ALA A 123 -22.83 44.08 9.46
C ALA A 123 -21.75 43.19 8.81
N LYS A 124 -20.54 43.17 9.38
CA LYS A 124 -19.45 42.28 8.97
C LYS A 124 -19.82 40.81 9.17
N ALA A 125 -20.37 40.44 10.33
CA ALA A 125 -20.79 39.08 10.62
C ALA A 125 -21.93 38.63 9.71
N ASP A 126 -22.94 39.48 9.48
CA ASP A 126 -24.06 39.20 8.60
C ASP A 126 -23.60 38.99 7.14
N ALA A 127 -22.68 39.83 6.66
CA ALA A 127 -22.10 39.68 5.33
C ALA A 127 -21.26 38.39 5.19
N ALA A 128 -20.44 38.06 6.20
CA ALA A 128 -19.66 36.82 6.21
C ALA A 128 -20.59 35.59 6.16
N LYS A 129 -21.65 35.59 6.97
CA LYS A 129 -22.66 34.51 7.00
C LYS A 129 -23.41 34.39 5.67
N ALA A 130 -23.70 35.51 4.99
CA ALA A 130 -24.32 35.49 3.68
C ALA A 130 -23.42 34.84 2.62
N ILE A 131 -22.11 35.16 2.63
CA ILE A 131 -21.12 34.54 1.74
C ILE A 131 -20.98 33.05 2.02
N GLU A 132 -20.87 32.66 3.30
CA GLU A 132 -20.83 31.25 3.71
C GLU A 132 -22.07 30.50 3.22
N GLY A 133 -23.26 31.07 3.44
CA GLY A 133 -24.53 30.50 2.97
C GLY A 133 -24.59 30.33 1.45
N HIS A 134 -24.06 31.28 0.68
CA HIS A 134 -23.96 31.16 -0.77
C HIS A 134 -23.11 29.96 -1.19
N TYR A 135 -21.91 29.81 -0.63
CA TYR A 135 -21.03 28.67 -0.93
C TYR A 135 -21.65 27.33 -0.51
N LEU A 136 -22.29 27.26 0.67
CA LEU A 136 -22.99 26.05 1.13
C LEU A 136 -24.14 25.66 0.20
N LEU A 137 -24.89 26.62 -0.34
CA LEU A 137 -25.95 26.35 -1.31
C LEU A 137 -25.42 25.76 -2.62
N THR A 138 -24.22 26.16 -3.07
CA THR A 138 -23.65 25.63 -4.33
C THR A 138 -23.36 24.13 -4.30
N ILE A 139 -23.14 23.57 -3.10
CA ILE A 139 -22.86 22.14 -2.91
C ILE A 139 -24.05 21.35 -2.34
N LYS A 140 -25.17 22.02 -2.01
CA LYS A 140 -26.31 21.41 -1.33
C LYS A 140 -26.82 20.16 -2.06
N ASP A 141 -27.10 20.28 -3.36
CA ASP A 141 -27.64 19.16 -4.13
C ASP A 141 -26.66 17.98 -4.23
N GLN A 142 -25.35 18.26 -4.23
CA GLN A 142 -24.32 17.21 -4.22
C GLN A 142 -24.29 16.51 -2.86
N VAL A 143 -24.34 17.27 -1.75
CA VAL A 143 -24.37 16.72 -0.40
C VAL A 143 -25.63 15.89 -0.18
N ASP A 144 -26.80 16.41 -0.59
CA ASP A 144 -28.08 15.71 -0.45
C ASP A 144 -28.06 14.38 -1.25
N ARG A 145 -27.56 14.38 -2.50
CA ARG A 145 -27.38 13.14 -3.28
C ARG A 145 -26.42 12.14 -2.64
N LEU A 146 -25.28 12.60 -2.13
CA LEU A 146 -24.29 11.73 -1.49
C LEU A 146 -24.83 11.17 -0.16
N ALA A 147 -25.59 11.96 0.60
CA ALA A 147 -26.24 11.51 1.82
C ALA A 147 -27.27 10.41 1.53
N ASP A 148 -28.10 10.59 0.49
CA ASP A 148 -29.06 9.57 0.06
C ASP A 148 -28.37 8.27 -0.40
N GLN A 149 -27.27 8.38 -1.15
CA GLN A 149 -26.48 7.22 -1.57
C GLN A 149 -25.85 6.49 -0.37
N ALA A 150 -25.26 7.25 0.56
CA ALA A 150 -24.67 6.70 1.78
C ALA A 150 -25.72 5.99 2.65
N ALA A 151 -26.92 6.57 2.78
CA ALA A 151 -28.02 5.96 3.52
C ALA A 151 -28.49 4.64 2.88
N LYS A 152 -28.61 4.58 1.55
CA LYS A 152 -28.97 3.35 0.82
C LYS A 152 -27.93 2.25 0.97
N LEU A 153 -26.66 2.57 0.73
CA LEU A 153 -25.55 1.61 0.87
C LEU A 153 -25.41 1.12 2.30
N LYS A 154 -25.61 1.99 3.29
CA LYS A 154 -25.62 1.60 4.69
C LYS A 154 -26.75 0.62 4.99
N ALA A 155 -27.97 0.90 4.54
CA ALA A 155 -29.10 0.00 4.73
C ALA A 155 -28.87 -1.38 4.08
N GLU A 156 -28.24 -1.43 2.90
CA GLU A 156 -27.86 -2.69 2.24
C GLU A 156 -26.77 -3.44 3.02
N SER A 157 -25.74 -2.74 3.49
CA SER A 157 -24.66 -3.31 4.30
C SER A 157 -25.20 -3.87 5.62
N ASP A 158 -26.06 -3.12 6.31
CA ASP A 158 -26.68 -3.52 7.57
C ASP A 158 -27.58 -4.76 7.32
N LEU A 159 -28.36 -4.78 6.24
CA LEU A 159 -29.17 -5.95 5.86
C LEU A 159 -28.31 -7.19 5.60
N LEU A 160 -27.19 -7.06 4.89
CA LEU A 160 -26.27 -8.19 4.61
C LEU A 160 -25.55 -8.68 5.86
N HIS A 161 -25.24 -7.78 6.80
CA HIS A 161 -24.56 -8.11 8.04
C HIS A 161 -25.51 -8.76 9.05
N ASP A 162 -26.68 -8.15 9.27
CA ASP A 162 -27.63 -8.52 10.33
C ASP A 162 -28.67 -9.56 9.86
N GLY A 163 -28.81 -9.75 8.55
CA GLY A 163 -29.83 -10.62 7.96
C GLY A 163 -31.20 -9.95 7.87
N GLY A 164 -32.11 -10.54 7.08
CA GLY A 164 -33.48 -10.03 6.98
C GLY A 164 -34.32 -10.65 5.86
N ASP A 165 -35.62 -10.34 5.85
CA ASP A 165 -36.62 -10.94 4.96
C ASP A 165 -36.41 -10.65 3.47
N ALA A 166 -35.66 -9.61 3.14
CA ALA A 166 -35.35 -9.24 1.76
C ALA A 166 -34.22 -10.08 1.14
N LEU A 167 -33.52 -10.89 1.93
CA LEU A 167 -32.46 -11.77 1.46
C LEU A 167 -32.98 -13.17 1.15
N PRO A 168 -32.38 -13.88 0.16
CA PRO A 168 -32.66 -15.30 -0.07
C PRO A 168 -32.39 -16.19 1.15
N ASP A 169 -31.37 -15.85 1.93
CA ASP A 169 -31.08 -16.42 3.24
C ASP A 169 -31.24 -15.32 4.30
N LYS A 170 -32.18 -15.51 5.21
CA LYS A 170 -32.57 -14.48 6.19
C LYS A 170 -31.59 -14.34 7.35
N ARG A 171 -30.64 -15.27 7.48
CA ARG A 171 -29.70 -15.31 8.58
C ARG A 171 -28.67 -14.19 8.49
N SER A 172 -28.19 -13.75 9.65
CA SER A 172 -27.08 -12.80 9.73
C SER A 172 -25.78 -13.43 9.25
N LEU A 173 -24.79 -12.59 8.95
CA LEU A 173 -23.45 -13.03 8.57
C LEU A 173 -22.79 -13.81 9.71
N GLU A 174 -23.05 -13.42 10.95
CA GLU A 174 -22.59 -14.14 12.14
C GLU A 174 -23.25 -15.51 12.25
N GLU A 175 -24.58 -15.59 12.08
CA GLU A 175 -25.32 -16.86 12.11
C GLU A 175 -24.89 -17.80 10.98
N LEU A 176 -24.62 -17.28 9.78
CA LEU A 176 -24.06 -18.03 8.67
C LEU A 176 -22.65 -18.54 8.99
N SER A 177 -21.78 -17.69 9.55
CA SER A 177 -20.43 -18.08 9.97
C SER A 177 -20.46 -19.14 11.05
N GLN A 178 -21.30 -18.99 12.06
CA GLN A 178 -21.50 -19.99 13.10
C GLN A 178 -22.10 -21.29 12.53
N SER A 179 -23.02 -21.19 11.56
CA SER A 179 -23.57 -22.35 10.86
C SER A 179 -22.50 -23.07 10.05
N ILE A 180 -21.60 -22.35 9.37
CA ILE A 180 -20.46 -22.89 8.66
C ILE A 180 -19.53 -23.59 9.64
N ILE A 181 -19.14 -22.94 10.73
CA ILE A 181 -18.29 -23.53 11.77
C ILE A 181 -18.95 -24.77 12.37
N ALA A 182 -20.24 -24.73 12.69
CA ALA A 182 -20.95 -25.87 13.26
C ALA A 182 -21.09 -27.02 12.26
N LYS A 183 -21.33 -26.74 10.98
CA LYS A 183 -21.38 -27.74 9.92
C LYS A 183 -20.00 -28.31 9.62
N GLN A 184 -18.97 -27.48 9.54
CA GLN A 184 -17.58 -27.88 9.43
C GLN A 184 -17.15 -28.70 10.65
N ALA A 185 -17.58 -28.33 11.85
CA ALA A 185 -17.35 -29.08 13.07
C ALA A 185 -18.15 -30.39 13.10
N GLN A 186 -19.35 -30.47 12.53
CA GLN A 186 -20.06 -31.75 12.34
C GLN A 186 -19.37 -32.64 11.29
N VAL A 187 -18.87 -32.05 10.21
CA VAL A 187 -18.07 -32.72 9.17
C VAL A 187 -16.70 -33.15 9.72
N SER A 188 -16.12 -32.36 10.63
CA SER A 188 -14.82 -32.61 11.29
C SER A 188 -14.93 -33.53 12.50
N ASN A 189 -16.04 -33.47 13.26
CA ASN A 189 -16.36 -34.38 14.37
C ASN A 189 -16.84 -35.75 13.87
N ALA A 190 -17.23 -35.87 12.60
CA ALA A 190 -17.40 -37.16 11.94
C ALA A 190 -16.04 -37.81 11.61
N HIS A 191 -15.17 -38.00 12.61
CA HIS A 191 -14.12 -39.04 12.76
C HIS A 191 -13.19 -39.44 11.57
N ALA A 192 -13.22 -38.80 10.41
CA ALA A 192 -12.52 -39.30 9.22
C ALA A 192 -11.13 -38.70 8.98
N GLY A 193 -10.85 -37.48 9.48
CA GLY A 193 -9.59 -36.78 9.19
C GLY A 193 -8.38 -37.35 9.93
N GLY A 194 -8.46 -37.47 11.26
CA GLY A 194 -7.36 -37.98 12.09
C GLY A 194 -7.09 -39.48 11.87
N GLU A 195 -8.15 -40.28 11.74
CA GLU A 195 -8.02 -41.71 11.44
C GLU A 195 -7.55 -41.93 9.99
N GLY A 196 -8.08 -41.17 9.03
CA GLY A 196 -7.66 -41.19 7.63
C GLY A 196 -6.19 -40.80 7.47
N LEU A 197 -5.76 -39.69 8.06
CA LEU A 197 -4.36 -39.27 8.09
C LEU A 197 -3.46 -40.30 8.77
N THR A 198 -3.93 -40.93 9.87
CA THR A 198 -3.20 -42.01 10.54
C THR A 198 -3.05 -43.23 9.62
N ASN A 199 -4.10 -43.60 8.89
CA ASN A 199 -4.06 -44.73 7.96
C ASN A 199 -3.16 -44.44 6.76
N HIS A 200 -3.20 -43.23 6.21
CA HIS A 200 -2.28 -42.79 5.16
C HIS A 200 -0.83 -42.78 5.67
N LEU A 201 -0.58 -42.31 6.88
CA LEU A 201 0.75 -42.29 7.47
C LEU A 201 1.30 -43.71 7.68
N LYS A 202 0.45 -44.65 8.11
CA LYS A 202 0.80 -46.08 8.22
C LYS A 202 1.17 -46.67 6.87
N GLN A 203 0.39 -46.39 5.83
CA GLN A 203 0.64 -46.88 4.47
C GLN A 203 1.92 -46.27 3.88
N PHE A 204 2.12 -44.97 4.07
CA PHE A 204 3.26 -44.24 3.53
C PHE A 204 4.58 -44.63 4.20
N LEU A 205 4.63 -44.68 5.54
CA LEU A 205 5.84 -45.00 6.29
C LEU A 205 6.06 -46.50 6.54
N GLY A 206 5.06 -47.35 6.26
CA GLY A 206 5.12 -48.79 6.51
C GLY A 206 5.18 -49.18 8.00
N ARG A 207 4.79 -48.28 8.91
CA ARG A 207 4.86 -48.50 10.38
C ARG A 207 3.75 -47.77 11.13
N THR A 208 3.48 -48.20 12.35
CA THR A 208 2.30 -47.79 13.14
C THR A 208 2.64 -46.99 14.39
N ASP A 209 3.90 -46.55 14.55
CA ASP A 209 4.34 -45.86 15.76
C ASP A 209 3.90 -44.40 15.80
N LEU A 210 3.57 -43.79 14.65
CA LEU A 210 3.01 -42.44 14.53
C LEU A 210 1.51 -42.47 14.24
N ARG A 211 0.74 -41.58 14.89
CA ARG A 211 -0.70 -41.36 14.65
C ARG A 211 -1.08 -39.91 14.84
N PHE A 212 -2.13 -39.48 14.16
CA PHE A 212 -2.80 -38.21 14.40
C PHE A 212 -3.91 -38.41 15.43
N GLU A 213 -4.00 -37.51 16.39
CA GLU A 213 -5.07 -37.45 17.38
C GLU A 213 -5.67 -36.05 17.34
N SER A 214 -6.99 -35.94 17.33
CA SER A 214 -7.68 -34.65 17.38
C SER A 214 -7.48 -34.02 18.77
N GLY A 215 -7.17 -32.73 18.81
CA GLY A 215 -7.09 -31.91 20.00
C GLY A 215 -7.84 -30.58 19.80
N ASP A 216 -7.85 -29.75 20.85
CA ASP A 216 -8.67 -28.53 20.91
C ASP A 216 -8.36 -27.51 19.79
N GLU A 217 -7.13 -27.48 19.29
CA GLU A 217 -6.66 -26.56 18.23
C GLU A 217 -6.38 -27.24 16.88
N GLY A 218 -6.75 -28.52 16.69
CA GLY A 218 -6.50 -29.26 15.45
C GLY A 218 -5.95 -30.66 15.68
N TYR A 219 -4.88 -31.04 14.98
CA TYR A 219 -4.29 -32.38 15.10
C TYR A 219 -2.97 -32.36 15.87
N GLN A 220 -2.81 -33.28 16.82
CA GLN A 220 -1.55 -33.58 17.48
C GLN A 220 -0.98 -34.90 16.94
N VAL A 221 0.31 -34.89 16.58
CA VAL A 221 1.03 -36.11 16.18
C VAL A 221 1.57 -36.80 17.44
N LEU A 222 1.17 -38.05 17.64
CA LEU A 222 1.64 -38.90 18.73
C LEU A 222 2.59 -39.97 18.23
N ARG A 223 3.66 -40.21 18.97
CA ARG A 223 4.53 -41.40 18.84
C ARG A 223 4.26 -42.34 19.99
N ARG A 224 3.75 -43.55 19.70
CA ARG A 224 3.43 -44.58 20.71
C ARG A 224 2.61 -44.02 21.89
N GLY A 225 1.61 -43.19 21.57
CA GLY A 225 0.70 -42.58 22.54
C GLY A 225 1.25 -41.37 23.31
N LYS A 226 2.42 -40.85 22.96
CA LYS A 226 2.99 -39.61 23.55
C LYS A 226 3.20 -38.54 22.48
N PRO A 227 3.08 -37.24 22.78
CA PRO A 227 3.38 -36.18 21.81
C PRO A 227 4.75 -36.34 21.16
N ALA A 228 4.77 -36.38 19.82
CA ALA A 228 5.99 -36.60 19.05
C ALA A 228 6.84 -35.32 19.02
N LYS A 229 7.80 -35.20 19.95
CA LYS A 229 8.68 -34.01 20.06
C LYS A 229 9.92 -34.05 19.15
N ARG A 230 10.26 -35.21 18.58
CA ARG A 230 11.50 -35.42 17.80
C ARG A 230 11.20 -36.23 16.55
N LEU A 231 10.60 -35.57 15.56
CA LEU A 231 10.40 -36.14 14.24
C LEU A 231 11.69 -36.04 13.41
N SER A 232 12.03 -37.08 12.64
CA SER A 232 13.08 -37.02 11.62
C SER A 232 12.66 -36.11 10.46
N GLU A 233 13.61 -35.66 9.64
CA GLU A 233 13.29 -34.85 8.46
C GLU A 233 12.36 -35.59 7.50
N GLY A 234 12.61 -36.87 7.23
CA GLY A 234 11.72 -37.70 6.41
C GLY A 234 10.30 -37.83 7.00
N GLU A 235 10.16 -37.93 8.32
CA GLU A 235 8.85 -37.96 8.98
C GLU A 235 8.10 -36.64 8.86
N LYS A 236 8.80 -35.50 8.99
CA LYS A 236 8.21 -34.17 8.80
C LYS A 236 7.74 -34.00 7.36
N THR A 237 8.57 -34.36 6.39
CA THR A 237 8.24 -34.31 4.96
C THR A 237 7.03 -35.18 4.65
N ALA A 238 6.99 -36.42 5.17
CA ALA A 238 5.86 -37.33 4.97
C ALA A 238 4.55 -36.78 5.56
N ILE A 239 4.59 -36.23 6.78
CA ILE A 239 3.42 -35.63 7.44
C ILE A 239 2.91 -34.43 6.65
N ALA A 240 3.80 -33.52 6.24
CA ALA A 240 3.43 -32.34 5.47
C ALA A 240 2.84 -32.72 4.10
N PHE A 241 3.48 -33.67 3.40
CA PHE A 241 3.03 -34.17 2.11
C PHE A 241 1.65 -34.82 2.19
N LEU A 242 1.43 -35.72 3.14
CA LEU A 242 0.13 -36.38 3.33
C LEU A 242 -0.97 -35.39 3.73
N TYR A 243 -0.64 -34.42 4.59
CA TYR A 243 -1.59 -33.39 4.99
C TYR A 243 -2.02 -32.54 3.79
N PHE A 244 -1.07 -32.14 2.95
CA PHE A 244 -1.35 -31.42 1.70
C PHE A 244 -2.27 -32.22 0.78
N LEU A 245 -1.98 -33.51 0.55
CA LEU A 245 -2.81 -34.35 -0.33
C LEU A 245 -4.23 -34.54 0.20
N VAL A 246 -4.41 -34.74 1.52
CA VAL A 246 -5.75 -34.83 2.11
C VAL A 246 -6.52 -33.52 1.96
N LYS A 247 -5.83 -32.38 2.05
CA LYS A 247 -6.43 -31.06 1.83
C LYS A 247 -6.91 -30.81 0.40
N LEU A 248 -6.36 -31.52 -0.60
CA LEU A 248 -6.86 -31.44 -1.99
C LEU A 248 -8.29 -31.97 -2.14
N LYS A 249 -8.78 -32.76 -1.17
CA LYS A 249 -10.14 -33.32 -1.14
C LYS A 249 -11.08 -32.57 -0.19
N ASP A 250 -10.63 -31.47 0.39
CA ASP A 250 -11.44 -30.65 1.30
C ASP A 250 -12.49 -29.85 0.51
N GLN A 251 -13.61 -29.49 1.14
CA GLN A 251 -14.76 -28.87 0.43
C GLN A 251 -14.41 -27.49 -0.14
N ASP A 252 -13.41 -26.82 0.41
CA ASP A 252 -12.99 -25.48 0.03
C ASP A 252 -12.13 -25.45 -1.26
N PHE A 253 -11.73 -26.62 -1.79
CA PHE A 253 -10.93 -26.72 -3.01
C PHE A 253 -11.58 -27.67 -4.02
N ASN A 254 -12.07 -27.13 -5.13
CA ASN A 254 -12.51 -27.95 -6.25
C ASN A 254 -11.31 -28.43 -7.07
N LEU A 255 -10.86 -29.66 -6.82
CA LEU A 255 -9.73 -30.28 -7.52
C LEU A 255 -9.86 -30.20 -9.05
N THR A 256 -11.04 -30.49 -9.60
CA THR A 256 -11.29 -30.52 -11.05
C THR A 256 -11.20 -29.15 -11.73
N GLU A 257 -11.24 -28.06 -10.96
CA GLU A 257 -11.03 -26.70 -11.45
C GLU A 257 -9.72 -26.08 -10.93
N GLY A 258 -8.99 -26.81 -10.09
CA GLY A 258 -7.85 -26.33 -9.33
C GLY A 258 -6.49 -26.54 -10.01
N ILE A 259 -5.55 -25.67 -9.67
CA ILE A 259 -4.14 -25.79 -10.05
C ILE A 259 -3.38 -26.33 -8.84
N VAL A 260 -2.69 -27.45 -9.02
CA VAL A 260 -1.91 -28.12 -7.98
C VAL A 260 -0.43 -28.04 -8.31
N VAL A 261 0.37 -27.55 -7.36
CA VAL A 261 1.84 -27.47 -7.48
C VAL A 261 2.45 -28.27 -6.34
N ILE A 262 3.31 -29.23 -6.68
CA ILE A 262 4.02 -30.07 -5.72
C ILE A 262 5.52 -29.88 -5.94
N ASP A 263 6.20 -29.32 -4.94
CA ASP A 263 7.64 -29.12 -4.97
C ASP A 263 8.36 -30.21 -4.16
N ASP A 264 9.15 -31.03 -4.86
CA ASP A 264 10.01 -32.10 -4.37
C ASP A 264 9.41 -32.94 -3.23
N PRO A 265 8.39 -33.78 -3.53
CA PRO A 265 7.67 -34.54 -2.50
C PRO A 265 8.53 -35.61 -1.80
N ILE A 266 9.73 -35.90 -2.33
CA ILE A 266 10.64 -36.95 -1.89
C ILE A 266 12.00 -36.37 -1.47
N SER A 267 12.02 -35.43 -0.53
CA SER A 267 13.30 -35.04 0.07
C SER A 267 13.68 -35.98 1.21
N SER A 268 14.87 -36.58 1.14
CA SER A 268 15.50 -37.36 2.23
C SER A 268 14.74 -38.62 2.67
N LEU A 269 13.99 -39.25 1.75
CA LEU A 269 13.28 -40.50 2.01
C LEU A 269 14.02 -41.73 1.45
N ASP A 270 13.74 -42.91 2.02
CA ASP A 270 14.26 -44.18 1.54
C ASP A 270 13.60 -44.64 0.23
N SER A 271 14.20 -45.63 -0.45
CA SER A 271 13.68 -46.15 -1.72
C SER A 271 12.24 -46.68 -1.63
N SER A 272 11.81 -47.19 -0.47
CA SER A 272 10.43 -47.65 -0.27
C SER A 272 9.42 -46.51 -0.27
N ALA A 273 9.80 -45.36 0.27
CA ALA A 273 8.94 -44.20 0.35
C ALA A 273 8.71 -43.52 -1.02
N ILE A 274 9.64 -43.66 -1.98
CA ILE A 274 9.47 -43.14 -3.36
C ILE A 274 8.20 -43.71 -4.01
N TYR A 275 8.02 -45.04 -3.94
CA TYR A 275 6.86 -45.71 -4.52
C TYR A 275 5.55 -45.35 -3.82
N GLN A 276 5.58 -45.25 -2.49
CA GLN A 276 4.40 -44.84 -1.72
C GLN A 276 3.99 -43.41 -2.05
N ALA A 277 4.95 -42.49 -2.05
CA ALA A 277 4.67 -41.11 -2.37
C ALA A 277 4.18 -40.91 -3.80
N PHE A 278 4.72 -41.66 -4.77
CA PHE A 278 4.18 -41.68 -6.13
C PHE A 278 2.73 -42.18 -6.15
N SER A 279 2.43 -43.27 -5.44
CA SER A 279 1.08 -43.83 -5.34
C SER A 279 0.09 -42.82 -4.76
N PHE A 280 0.45 -42.18 -3.65
CA PHE A 280 -0.35 -41.13 -3.02
C PHE A 280 -0.51 -39.93 -3.95
N LEU A 281 0.59 -39.38 -4.50
CA LEU A 281 0.53 -38.24 -5.43
C LEU A 281 -0.43 -38.52 -6.58
N LYS A 282 -0.23 -39.65 -7.27
CA LYS A 282 -1.02 -40.03 -8.43
C LYS A 282 -2.50 -40.13 -8.09
N ASN A 283 -2.86 -40.83 -7.02
CA ASN A 283 -4.27 -41.09 -6.74
C ASN A 283 -5.01 -39.87 -6.17
N GLU A 284 -4.29 -38.95 -5.53
CA GLU A 284 -4.87 -37.77 -4.89
C GLU A 284 -4.90 -36.55 -5.83
N ALA A 285 -3.97 -36.44 -6.78
CA ALA A 285 -3.83 -35.27 -7.65
C ALA A 285 -4.16 -35.50 -9.14
N LYS A 286 -4.43 -36.74 -9.58
CA LYS A 286 -4.72 -37.07 -11.00
C LYS A 286 -5.87 -36.29 -11.62
N ASP A 287 -6.86 -35.89 -10.83
CA ASP A 287 -8.09 -35.26 -11.30
C ASP A 287 -7.99 -33.72 -11.26
N ALA A 288 -6.80 -33.17 -10.97
CA ALA A 288 -6.54 -31.74 -10.99
C ALA A 288 -6.68 -31.16 -12.40
N LYS A 289 -7.20 -29.94 -12.53
CA LYS A 289 -7.25 -29.23 -13.82
C LYS A 289 -5.86 -29.01 -14.42
N GLN A 290 -4.91 -28.66 -13.56
CA GLN A 290 -3.50 -28.50 -13.94
C GLN A 290 -2.61 -28.96 -12.80
N LEU A 291 -1.61 -29.76 -13.14
CA LEU A 291 -0.69 -30.36 -12.17
C LEU A 291 0.76 -30.04 -12.54
N PHE A 292 1.46 -29.37 -11.64
CA PHE A 292 2.90 -29.14 -11.71
C PHE A 292 3.62 -29.97 -10.65
N ILE A 293 4.62 -30.74 -11.08
CA ILE A 293 5.42 -31.57 -10.18
C ILE A 293 6.89 -31.23 -10.43
N LEU A 294 7.57 -30.78 -9.39
CA LEU A 294 8.99 -30.46 -9.40
C LEU A 294 9.72 -31.54 -8.60
N THR A 295 10.83 -32.04 -9.14
CA THR A 295 11.64 -33.03 -8.42
C THR A 295 13.09 -33.00 -8.89
N HIS A 296 14.01 -33.30 -7.99
CA HIS A 296 15.41 -33.56 -8.31
C HIS A 296 15.73 -35.05 -8.35
N ASN A 297 14.77 -35.93 -8.06
CA ASN A 297 14.95 -37.37 -7.99
C ASN A 297 14.61 -38.03 -9.34
N PHE A 298 15.60 -38.63 -9.99
CA PHE A 298 15.44 -39.25 -11.31
C PHE A 298 14.52 -40.49 -11.29
N GLU A 299 14.59 -41.34 -10.25
CA GLU A 299 13.71 -42.51 -10.12
C GLU A 299 12.24 -42.07 -10.02
N PHE A 300 11.97 -41.04 -9.21
CA PHE A 300 10.64 -40.46 -9.10
C PHE A 300 10.17 -39.82 -10.41
N LEU A 301 11.04 -39.08 -11.11
CA LEU A 301 10.76 -38.54 -12.44
C LEU A 301 10.36 -39.65 -13.42
N LYS A 302 11.03 -40.80 -13.42
CA LYS A 302 10.65 -41.92 -14.30
C LYS A 302 9.28 -42.50 -13.98
N LEU A 303 8.89 -42.58 -12.70
CA LEU A 303 7.54 -42.97 -12.32
C LEU A 303 6.48 -41.98 -12.85
N LEU A 304 6.77 -40.68 -12.78
CA LEU A 304 5.88 -39.62 -13.28
C LEU A 304 5.77 -39.63 -14.81
N ILE A 305 6.89 -39.73 -15.52
CA ILE A 305 6.90 -39.85 -16.99
C ILE A 305 6.08 -41.07 -17.40
N ASN A 306 6.32 -42.23 -16.79
CA ASN A 306 5.58 -43.45 -17.07
C ASN A 306 4.07 -43.27 -16.83
N TRP A 307 3.68 -42.60 -15.74
CA TRP A 307 2.28 -42.31 -15.46
C TRP A 307 1.66 -41.42 -16.54
N PHE A 308 2.29 -40.31 -16.91
CA PHE A 308 1.77 -39.38 -17.92
C PHE A 308 1.77 -39.96 -19.34
N GLU A 309 2.68 -40.89 -19.63
CA GLU A 309 2.68 -41.65 -20.89
C GLU A 309 1.49 -42.63 -20.98
N ASN A 310 1.04 -43.16 -19.83
CA ASN A 310 0.00 -44.19 -19.75
C ASN A 310 -1.35 -43.68 -19.21
N SER A 311 -1.52 -42.37 -18.98
CA SER A 311 -2.75 -41.78 -18.41
C SER A 311 -3.82 -41.44 -19.45
N GLY A 312 -3.53 -41.62 -20.75
CA GLY A 312 -4.43 -41.22 -21.85
C GLY A 312 -4.44 -39.72 -22.15
N LEU A 313 -3.60 -38.93 -21.46
CA LEU A 313 -3.37 -37.52 -21.76
C LEU A 313 -2.80 -37.35 -23.17
N LYS A 314 -3.27 -36.34 -23.91
CA LYS A 314 -2.72 -36.02 -25.23
C LYS A 314 -1.32 -35.45 -25.06
N LYS A 315 -0.46 -35.62 -26.08
CA LYS A 315 0.89 -35.04 -26.08
C LYS A 315 0.91 -33.53 -25.87
N ALA A 316 -0.12 -32.81 -26.35
CA ALA A 316 -0.24 -31.37 -26.18
C ALA A 316 -0.57 -30.94 -24.74
N ASP A 317 -1.09 -31.86 -23.92
CA ASP A 317 -1.56 -31.59 -22.56
C ASP A 317 -0.48 -31.96 -21.51
N ARG A 318 0.72 -32.34 -21.94
CA ARG A 318 1.84 -32.71 -21.06
C ARG A 318 3.14 -32.07 -21.54
N SER A 319 3.98 -31.66 -20.59
CA SER A 319 5.29 -31.07 -20.86
C SER A 319 6.31 -31.56 -19.83
N TYR A 320 7.53 -31.86 -20.29
CA TYR A 320 8.65 -32.25 -19.45
C TYR A 320 9.74 -31.19 -19.59
N MET A 321 10.12 -30.59 -18.47
CA MET A 321 11.07 -29.49 -18.43
C MET A 321 12.20 -29.81 -17.44
N MET A 322 13.35 -29.21 -17.66
CA MET A 322 14.48 -29.23 -16.73
C MET A 322 14.98 -27.82 -16.46
N VAL A 323 15.50 -27.60 -15.25
CA VAL A 323 16.13 -26.34 -14.88
C VAL A 323 17.60 -26.39 -15.30
N VAL A 324 17.98 -25.53 -16.24
CA VAL A 324 19.36 -25.38 -16.69
C VAL A 324 19.97 -24.18 -15.99
N CYS A 325 20.99 -24.42 -15.17
CA CYS A 325 21.77 -23.37 -14.51
C CYS A 325 23.01 -23.05 -15.36
N THR A 326 23.22 -21.77 -15.67
CA THR A 326 24.44 -21.29 -16.35
C THR A 326 25.03 -20.13 -15.56
N GLU A 327 26.35 -20.03 -15.53
CA GLU A 327 27.03 -18.89 -14.91
C GLU A 327 27.58 -18.00 -16.03
N THR A 328 27.11 -16.76 -16.05
CA THR A 328 27.52 -15.76 -17.04
C THR A 328 28.43 -14.73 -16.35
N LYS A 329 29.03 -13.83 -17.13
CA LYS A 329 29.77 -12.70 -16.56
C LYS A 329 28.90 -11.82 -15.64
N ASP A 330 27.59 -11.83 -15.86
CA ASP A 330 26.60 -11.09 -15.09
C ASP A 330 26.08 -11.88 -13.86
N GLY A 331 26.63 -13.07 -13.61
CA GLY A 331 26.29 -13.94 -12.49
C GLY A 331 25.55 -15.22 -12.89
N ARG A 332 25.09 -15.95 -11.87
CA ARG A 332 24.34 -17.21 -12.04
C ARG A 332 22.94 -16.92 -12.57
N SER A 333 22.61 -17.54 -13.70
CA SER A 333 21.28 -17.54 -14.29
C SER A 333 20.70 -18.96 -14.33
N ALA A 334 19.38 -19.07 -14.29
CA ALA A 334 18.67 -20.32 -14.46
C ALA A 334 17.51 -20.10 -15.43
N HIS A 335 17.26 -21.08 -16.30
CA HIS A 335 16.13 -21.06 -17.21
C HIS A 335 15.53 -22.46 -17.33
N LEU A 336 14.27 -22.52 -17.73
CA LEU A 336 13.60 -23.77 -18.06
C LEU A 336 13.90 -24.13 -19.52
N ALA A 337 14.36 -25.35 -19.73
CA ALA A 337 14.52 -25.94 -21.05
C ALA A 337 13.68 -27.23 -21.14
N PRO A 338 13.29 -27.68 -22.34
CA PRO A 338 12.72 -29.01 -22.50
C PRO A 338 13.64 -30.07 -21.91
N LEU A 339 13.06 -31.08 -21.24
CA LEU A 339 13.82 -32.23 -20.75
C LEU A 339 14.44 -32.97 -21.93
N ASP A 340 15.71 -33.37 -21.81
CA ASP A 340 16.39 -34.12 -22.88
C ASP A 340 15.64 -35.42 -23.20
N GLN A 341 15.40 -35.66 -24.49
CA GLN A 341 14.62 -36.80 -24.95
C GLN A 341 15.20 -38.14 -24.47
N LEU A 342 16.52 -38.25 -24.30
CA LEU A 342 17.15 -39.47 -23.79
C LEU A 342 16.76 -39.80 -22.34
N LEU A 343 16.40 -38.79 -21.54
CA LEU A 343 15.89 -38.99 -20.17
C LEU A 343 14.44 -39.47 -20.16
N ILE A 344 13.69 -39.22 -21.24
CA ILE A 344 12.32 -39.69 -21.45
C ILE A 344 12.35 -41.13 -21.97
N ASP A 345 13.07 -41.36 -23.06
CA ASP A 345 13.02 -42.59 -23.85
C ASP A 345 13.73 -43.78 -23.20
N HIS A 346 14.73 -43.53 -22.35
CA HIS A 346 15.53 -44.59 -21.74
C HIS A 346 15.29 -44.72 -20.23
N ALA A 347 15.35 -45.94 -19.70
CA ALA A 347 15.08 -46.22 -18.29
C ALA A 347 16.09 -45.58 -17.33
N THR A 348 17.33 -45.41 -17.76
CA THR A 348 18.45 -44.90 -16.95
C THR A 348 19.04 -43.63 -17.56
N GLU A 349 19.66 -42.79 -16.74
CA GLU A 349 20.40 -41.60 -17.20
C GLU A 349 21.63 -41.93 -18.08
N TYR A 350 22.05 -43.20 -18.17
CA TYR A 350 23.26 -43.63 -18.90
C TYR A 350 23.42 -43.04 -20.30
N HIS A 351 22.38 -43.10 -21.14
CA HIS A 351 22.41 -42.60 -22.52
C HIS A 351 22.62 -41.08 -22.55
N TYR A 352 21.92 -40.36 -21.66
CA TYR A 352 22.08 -38.91 -21.50
C TYR A 352 23.48 -38.56 -21.00
N LEU A 353 24.00 -39.27 -19.98
CA LEU A 353 25.35 -39.04 -19.47
C LEU A 353 26.43 -39.31 -20.52
N PHE A 354 26.25 -40.34 -21.35
CA PHE A 354 27.12 -40.57 -22.50
C PHE A 354 27.06 -39.41 -23.49
N LYS A 355 25.85 -38.95 -23.87
CA LYS A 355 25.67 -37.79 -24.73
C LYS A 355 26.40 -36.56 -24.18
N VAL A 356 26.27 -36.28 -22.88
CA VAL A 356 26.98 -35.17 -22.23
C VAL A 356 28.49 -35.29 -22.40
N LEU A 357 29.08 -36.48 -22.20
CA LEU A 357 30.52 -36.68 -22.44
C LEU A 357 30.91 -36.60 -23.91
N TYR A 358 30.06 -37.12 -24.81
CA TYR A 358 30.30 -37.15 -26.24
C TYR A 358 30.29 -35.74 -26.85
N THR A 359 29.34 -34.90 -26.43
CA THR A 359 29.23 -33.51 -26.89
C THR A 359 30.02 -32.53 -26.02
N PHE A 360 30.76 -33.00 -25.01
CA PHE A 360 31.49 -32.14 -24.09
C PHE A 360 32.57 -31.33 -24.82
N GLN A 361 32.50 -30.01 -24.68
CA GLN A 361 33.55 -29.09 -25.09
C GLN A 361 33.82 -28.13 -23.93
N SER A 362 35.08 -28.04 -23.52
CA SER A 362 35.46 -27.10 -22.45
C SER A 362 35.60 -25.69 -23.04
N ASP A 363 35.06 -24.71 -22.33
CA ASP A 363 35.29 -23.28 -22.56
C ASP A 363 36.60 -22.78 -21.90
N GLY A 364 37.40 -23.69 -21.34
CA GLY A 364 38.63 -23.39 -20.61
C GLY A 364 38.42 -23.07 -19.12
N THR A 365 37.17 -23.00 -18.64
CA THR A 365 36.86 -22.71 -17.24
C THR A 365 36.79 -23.98 -16.39
N ILE A 366 37.14 -23.85 -15.11
CA ILE A 366 37.00 -24.95 -14.13
C ILE A 366 35.53 -25.35 -13.95
N LEU A 367 34.63 -24.37 -13.98
CA LEU A 367 33.20 -24.58 -13.76
C LEU A 367 32.58 -25.50 -14.81
N SER A 368 32.90 -25.29 -16.10
CA SER A 368 32.41 -26.16 -17.19
C SER A 368 32.91 -27.61 -17.06
N CYS A 369 34.04 -27.83 -16.39
CA CYS A 369 34.63 -29.15 -16.19
C CYS A 369 34.27 -29.80 -14.85
N TYR A 370 33.71 -29.06 -13.89
CA TYR A 370 33.58 -29.50 -12.50
C TYR A 370 32.77 -30.79 -12.32
N HIS A 371 31.73 -30.97 -13.13
CA HIS A 371 30.80 -32.10 -13.06
C HIS A 371 31.26 -33.32 -13.90
N ILE A 372 32.26 -33.14 -14.78
CA ILE A 372 32.68 -34.16 -15.75
C ILE A 372 33.27 -35.43 -15.10
N PRO A 373 34.11 -35.35 -14.04
CA PRO A 373 34.60 -36.57 -13.38
C PRO A 373 33.48 -37.47 -12.86
N ASN A 374 32.42 -36.87 -12.30
CA ASN A 374 31.26 -37.59 -11.79
C ASN A 374 30.48 -38.28 -12.92
N ILE A 375 30.25 -37.57 -14.02
CA ILE A 375 29.58 -38.14 -15.20
C ILE A 375 30.42 -39.28 -15.79
N ALA A 376 31.72 -39.05 -15.99
CA ALA A 376 32.65 -40.06 -16.51
C ALA A 376 32.67 -41.31 -15.65
N ARG A 377 32.67 -41.17 -14.32
CA ARG A 377 32.58 -42.30 -13.39
C ARG A 377 31.29 -43.08 -13.58
N LYS A 378 30.14 -42.42 -13.59
CA LYS A 378 28.83 -43.09 -13.76
C LYS A 378 28.75 -43.84 -15.09
N VAL A 379 29.20 -43.23 -16.18
CA VAL A 379 29.25 -43.87 -17.51
C VAL A 379 30.19 -45.07 -17.50
N LEU A 380 31.39 -44.92 -16.93
CA LEU A 380 32.38 -45.99 -16.84
C LEU A 380 31.90 -47.17 -15.99
N GLU A 381 31.37 -46.92 -14.79
CA GLU A 381 30.86 -47.94 -13.88
C GLU A 381 29.70 -48.70 -14.53
N THR A 382 28.72 -47.97 -15.08
CA THR A 382 27.57 -48.58 -15.77
C THR A 382 28.03 -49.43 -16.96
N PHE A 383 28.94 -48.91 -17.78
CA PHE A 383 29.48 -49.65 -18.93
C PHE A 383 30.18 -50.94 -18.50
N LEU A 384 31.07 -50.87 -17.51
CA LEU A 384 31.83 -52.02 -17.02
C LEU A 384 30.98 -53.05 -16.29
N ASP A 385 29.87 -52.65 -15.67
CA ASP A 385 28.94 -53.58 -15.04
C ASP A 385 28.29 -54.53 -16.05
N PHE A 386 28.03 -54.05 -17.27
CA PHE A 386 27.52 -54.87 -18.37
C PHE A 386 28.63 -55.55 -19.18
N HIS A 387 29.74 -54.87 -19.43
CA HIS A 387 30.82 -55.38 -20.28
C HIS A 387 31.74 -56.39 -19.55
N VAL A 388 31.97 -56.19 -18.24
CA VAL A 388 32.82 -57.04 -17.38
C VAL A 388 32.08 -57.36 -16.06
N PRO A 389 30.94 -58.08 -16.12
CA PRO A 389 30.11 -58.35 -14.96
C PRO A 389 30.87 -59.15 -13.91
N SER A 390 31.22 -58.52 -12.79
CA SER A 390 31.95 -59.15 -11.70
C SER A 390 31.80 -58.41 -10.38
N LYS A 391 32.13 -59.07 -9.26
CA LYS A 391 32.18 -58.47 -7.92
C LYS A 391 33.46 -57.64 -7.67
N GLY A 392 34.32 -57.48 -8.68
CA GLY A 392 35.56 -56.74 -8.56
C GLY A 392 35.34 -55.23 -8.41
N SER A 393 36.32 -54.54 -7.85
CA SER A 393 36.33 -53.07 -7.82
C SER A 393 36.37 -52.48 -9.23
N LEU A 394 36.06 -51.18 -9.36
CA LEU A 394 36.16 -50.45 -10.62
C LEU A 394 37.52 -50.67 -11.32
N TYR A 395 38.61 -50.56 -10.56
CA TYR A 395 39.96 -50.84 -11.04
C TYR A 395 40.11 -52.27 -11.59
N ALA A 396 39.65 -53.28 -10.85
CA ALA A 396 39.77 -54.68 -11.26
C ALA A 396 38.91 -55.03 -12.49
N LYS A 397 37.79 -54.33 -12.69
CA LYS A 397 36.99 -54.45 -13.92
C LYS A 397 37.70 -53.80 -15.10
N LEU A 398 38.24 -52.60 -14.90
CA LEU A 398 38.95 -51.86 -15.93
C LEU A 398 40.24 -52.59 -16.37
N ASP A 399 40.98 -53.19 -15.45
CA ASP A 399 42.22 -53.92 -15.73
C ASP A 399 42.01 -55.07 -16.74
N LYS A 400 40.84 -55.73 -16.67
CA LYS A 400 40.43 -56.81 -17.58
C LYS A 400 40.02 -56.35 -18.98
N VAL A 401 39.87 -55.04 -19.17
CA VAL A 401 39.52 -54.47 -20.48
C VAL A 401 40.76 -54.43 -21.36
N ASN A 402 40.63 -54.97 -22.58
CA ASN A 402 41.70 -54.96 -23.59
C ASN A 402 41.81 -53.57 -24.23
N PHE A 403 42.51 -52.66 -23.56
CA PHE A 403 42.78 -51.29 -23.99
C PHE A 403 44.12 -50.81 -23.41
N ASP A 404 44.65 -49.68 -23.89
CA ASP A 404 45.93 -49.12 -23.47
C ASP A 404 46.02 -48.91 -21.95
N ASP A 405 47.04 -49.49 -21.31
CA ASP A 405 47.18 -49.51 -19.84
C ASP A 405 47.39 -48.10 -19.24
N HIS A 406 48.09 -47.21 -19.95
CA HIS A 406 48.29 -45.83 -19.51
C HIS A 406 46.98 -45.05 -19.53
N LYS A 407 46.18 -45.20 -20.60
CA LYS A 407 44.85 -44.59 -20.70
C LYS A 407 43.88 -45.16 -19.67
N LYS A 408 43.85 -46.49 -19.47
CA LYS A 408 43.04 -47.11 -18.40
C LYS A 408 43.37 -46.53 -17.03
N THR A 409 44.65 -46.41 -16.72
CA THR A 409 45.11 -45.86 -15.43
C THR A 409 44.69 -44.40 -15.27
N ALA A 410 44.81 -43.59 -16.32
CA ALA A 410 44.39 -42.18 -16.33
C ALA A 410 42.87 -42.03 -16.15
N ILE A 411 42.06 -42.83 -16.88
CA ILE A 411 40.60 -42.86 -16.74
C ILE A 411 40.20 -43.20 -15.30
N ASN A 412 40.77 -44.26 -14.71
CA ASN A 412 40.43 -44.65 -13.34
C ASN A 412 40.80 -43.58 -12.32
N LYS A 413 41.99 -42.97 -12.47
CA LYS A 413 42.42 -41.88 -11.58
C LYS A 413 41.52 -40.67 -11.68
N PHE A 414 41.18 -40.26 -12.90
CA PHE A 414 40.24 -39.16 -13.14
C PHE A 414 38.86 -39.45 -12.55
N ALA A 415 38.27 -40.59 -12.90
CA ALA A 415 36.92 -40.96 -12.47
C ALA A 415 36.84 -41.24 -10.97
N ASN A 416 37.88 -41.79 -10.33
CA ASN A 416 37.82 -42.15 -8.92
C ASN A 416 38.29 -41.03 -7.98
N ASP A 417 39.37 -40.33 -8.32
CA ASP A 417 39.99 -39.37 -7.39
C ASP A 417 39.34 -37.98 -7.50
N LEU A 418 38.77 -37.60 -8.66
CA LEU A 418 38.12 -36.29 -8.87
C LEU A 418 36.58 -36.31 -8.79
N SER A 419 35.97 -37.48 -8.60
CA SER A 419 34.51 -37.61 -8.37
C SER A 419 34.11 -37.42 -6.89
N HIS A 420 35.08 -37.52 -5.97
CA HIS A 420 34.83 -37.43 -4.52
C HIS A 420 35.48 -36.21 -3.90
N HIS A 421 34.94 -35.77 -2.77
CA HIS A 421 35.59 -34.77 -1.95
C HIS A 421 36.88 -35.36 -1.35
N THR A 422 38.04 -34.93 -1.85
CA THR A 422 39.35 -35.45 -1.42
C THR A 422 40.00 -34.62 -0.31
N GLY A 423 39.36 -33.55 0.17
CA GLY A 423 39.91 -32.61 1.14
C GLY A 423 41.11 -31.78 0.63
N LYS A 424 41.54 -32.02 -0.61
CA LYS A 424 42.55 -31.23 -1.31
C LYS A 424 41.87 -30.04 -2.01
N GLY A 425 42.57 -28.90 -2.06
CA GLY A 425 42.09 -27.71 -2.76
C GLY A 425 41.88 -27.95 -4.26
N PHE A 426 41.36 -26.94 -4.97
CA PHE A 426 41.11 -27.02 -6.41
C PHE A 426 42.35 -27.44 -7.21
N ASP A 427 42.22 -28.48 -8.05
CA ASP A 427 43.28 -28.93 -8.95
C ASP A 427 43.25 -28.10 -10.26
N PRO A 428 44.28 -27.27 -10.54
CA PRO A 428 44.35 -26.48 -11.76
C PRO A 428 44.35 -27.34 -13.04
N ALA A 429 44.70 -28.64 -12.94
CA ALA A 429 44.73 -29.55 -14.08
C ALA A 429 43.33 -30.07 -14.48
N LEU A 430 42.27 -29.80 -13.71
CA LEU A 430 40.92 -30.34 -13.95
C LEU A 430 40.43 -30.11 -15.38
N VAL A 431 40.71 -28.94 -15.95
CA VAL A 431 40.27 -28.58 -17.31
C VAL A 431 40.93 -29.48 -18.36
N ALA A 432 42.25 -29.64 -18.29
CA ALA A 432 43.00 -30.48 -19.21
C ALA A 432 42.69 -31.97 -19.00
N GLU A 433 42.58 -32.40 -17.74
CA GLU A 433 42.25 -33.78 -17.39
C GLU A 433 40.83 -34.16 -17.82
N SER A 434 39.84 -33.27 -17.71
CA SER A 434 38.47 -33.56 -18.14
C SER A 434 38.38 -33.79 -19.64
N GLN A 435 38.99 -32.91 -20.44
CA GLN A 435 39.03 -33.05 -21.90
C GLN A 435 39.75 -34.34 -22.32
N LYS A 436 40.92 -34.62 -21.73
CA LYS A 436 41.74 -35.78 -22.05
C LYS A 436 41.05 -37.10 -21.67
N ASN A 437 40.55 -37.20 -20.44
CA ASN A 437 40.02 -38.47 -19.92
C ASN A 437 38.59 -38.76 -20.41
N ALA A 438 37.77 -37.74 -20.71
CA ALA A 438 36.51 -37.96 -21.42
C ALA A 438 36.77 -38.60 -22.79
N LYS A 439 37.76 -38.07 -23.55
CA LYS A 439 38.16 -38.65 -24.83
C LYS A 439 38.68 -40.08 -24.69
N TYR A 440 39.58 -40.34 -23.73
CA TYR A 440 40.08 -41.71 -23.50
C TYR A 440 38.98 -42.70 -23.13
N LEU A 441 38.00 -42.28 -22.34
CA LEU A 441 36.84 -43.12 -21.99
C LEU A 441 36.01 -43.46 -23.23
N LEU A 442 35.69 -42.48 -24.08
CA LEU A 442 34.94 -42.70 -25.32
C LEU A 442 35.72 -43.60 -26.31
N GLU A 443 37.03 -43.37 -26.46
CA GLU A 443 37.92 -44.22 -27.27
C GLU A 443 37.94 -45.66 -26.78
N MET A 444 37.98 -45.86 -25.46
CA MET A 444 37.94 -47.19 -24.86
C MET A 444 36.63 -47.89 -25.20
N ILE A 445 35.48 -47.26 -24.92
CA ILE A 445 34.16 -47.84 -25.21
C ILE A 445 34.04 -48.21 -26.69
N LYS A 446 34.52 -47.33 -27.59
CA LYS A 446 34.54 -47.60 -29.04
C LYS A 446 35.42 -48.79 -29.43
N ALA A 447 36.62 -48.88 -28.85
CA ALA A 447 37.57 -49.95 -29.16
C ALA A 447 37.08 -51.33 -28.69
N VAL A 448 36.42 -51.38 -27.53
CA VAL A 448 36.08 -52.65 -26.87
C VAL A 448 34.64 -53.10 -27.11
N ALA A 449 33.75 -52.17 -27.46
CA ALA A 449 32.34 -52.42 -27.72
C ALA A 449 31.81 -51.52 -28.86
N PRO A 450 32.30 -51.68 -30.11
CA PRO A 450 31.99 -50.77 -31.21
C PRO A 450 30.49 -50.68 -31.52
N LEU A 451 29.77 -51.80 -31.54
CA LEU A 451 28.31 -51.80 -31.77
C LEU A 451 27.55 -50.98 -30.71
N HIS A 452 27.98 -51.09 -29.45
CA HIS A 452 27.39 -50.33 -28.34
C HIS A 452 27.71 -48.84 -28.47
N TYR A 453 28.96 -48.50 -28.80
CA TYR A 453 29.38 -47.12 -29.04
C TYR A 453 28.61 -46.48 -30.20
N ASP A 454 28.53 -47.15 -31.34
CA ASP A 454 27.88 -46.62 -32.55
C ASP A 454 26.39 -46.32 -32.30
N GLY A 455 25.71 -47.16 -31.51
CA GLY A 455 24.34 -46.91 -31.06
C GLY A 455 24.22 -45.67 -30.17
N LEU A 456 25.13 -45.51 -29.19
CA LEU A 456 25.15 -44.34 -28.31
C LEU A 456 25.53 -43.05 -29.05
N GLU A 457 26.44 -43.14 -30.01
CA GLU A 457 26.84 -42.04 -30.89
C GLU A 457 25.66 -41.56 -31.72
N ALA A 458 24.92 -42.48 -32.36
CA ALA A 458 23.72 -42.14 -33.14
C ALA A 458 22.65 -41.43 -32.30
N LEU A 459 22.47 -41.83 -31.04
CA LEU A 459 21.55 -41.19 -30.10
C LEU A 459 22.02 -39.82 -29.58
N SER A 460 23.32 -39.54 -29.67
CA SER A 460 23.93 -38.31 -29.13
C SER A 460 23.99 -37.16 -30.14
N GLN A 461 23.80 -37.45 -31.43
CA GLN A 461 23.79 -36.41 -32.47
C GLN A 461 22.51 -35.55 -32.39
N PRO A 462 22.60 -34.24 -32.73
CA PRO A 462 21.41 -33.39 -32.76
C PRO A 462 20.38 -33.96 -33.74
N THR A 463 19.16 -34.18 -33.29
CA THR A 463 18.03 -34.53 -34.16
C THR A 463 17.71 -33.29 -34.99
N HIS A 464 17.90 -33.37 -36.31
CA HIS A 464 17.58 -32.29 -37.26
C HIS A 464 16.09 -32.02 -37.37
#